data_AF-A0A3E0NQC9-F1
#
_entry.id   AF-A0A3E0NQC9-F1
#
_cell.length_a   1.000
_cell.length_b   1.000
_cell.length_c   1.000
_cell.angle_alpha   90.00
_cell.angle_beta   90.00
_cell.angle_gamma   90.00
#
_symmetry.space_group_name_H-M   'P 1'
#
loop_
_entity.id
_entity.type
_entity.pdbx_description
1 polymer ?
#
loop_
_entity_poly.entity_id
_entity_poly.type
_entity_poly.pdbx_seq_one_letter_code
_entity_poly.pdbx_strand_id
1 'polypeptide(L)'
;MYLHSYQLIDHARFSETRLFMTLIMAAGMMVVMLSFMLQMYRDARKNGLIYLVAGVLFALSLWLVRSQITVDGVDYMEGMIPHHSIAILTSERAGIDDVRVRELADAIIEAQRREIKEMEWLIEDIRRNGVAATKAEAGARPVPEFPGTRD
;
A
#
# COMPACT_ATOMS: atom_id res chain seq x y z
N MET A 1 -3.18 -3.76 -8.69
CA MET A 1 -2.72 -2.62 -7.86
C MET A 1 -1.22 -2.30 -8.00
N TYR A 2 -0.40 -3.03 -8.77
CA TYR A 2 1.05 -2.70 -8.89
C TYR A 2 1.43 -1.92 -10.15
N LEU A 3 0.58 -1.98 -11.19
CA LEU A 3 0.84 -1.39 -12.51
C LEU A 3 0.90 0.14 -12.56
N HIS A 4 0.61 0.82 -11.45
CA HIS A 4 0.68 2.27 -11.32
C HIS A 4 1.85 2.74 -10.44
N SER A 5 2.83 1.87 -10.19
CA SER A 5 4.09 2.21 -9.53
C SER A 5 5.09 2.73 -10.56
N TYR A 6 6.00 3.61 -10.15
CA TYR A 6 7.10 4.11 -10.99
C TYR A 6 8.03 2.99 -11.50
N GLN A 7 8.42 2.05 -10.63
CA GLN A 7 9.06 0.79 -11.04
C GLN A 7 8.08 -0.36 -10.85
N LEU A 8 7.93 -1.20 -11.88
CA LEU A 8 6.90 -2.21 -11.92
C LEU A 8 7.30 -3.52 -11.24
N ILE A 9 8.57 -3.91 -11.35
CA ILE A 9 9.07 -5.21 -10.86
C ILE A 9 9.69 -5.02 -9.48
N ASP A 10 10.65 -4.11 -9.35
CA ASP A 10 11.45 -3.96 -8.13
C ASP A 10 10.63 -3.49 -6.92
N HIS A 11 9.59 -2.68 -7.16
CA HIS A 11 8.69 -2.21 -6.11
C HIS A 11 7.44 -3.09 -5.94
N ALA A 12 7.30 -4.20 -6.67
CA ALA A 12 6.18 -5.12 -6.48
C ALA A 12 6.38 -5.96 -5.21
N ARG A 13 5.82 -5.49 -4.10
CA ARG A 13 5.86 -6.15 -2.78
C ARG A 13 4.46 -6.54 -2.33
N PHE A 14 4.33 -7.63 -1.57
CA PHE A 14 3.05 -8.00 -0.98
C PHE A 14 2.62 -6.97 0.08
N SER A 15 1.32 -6.84 0.30
CA SER A 15 0.77 -5.94 1.33
C SER A 15 -0.63 -6.37 1.75
N GLU A 16 -0.77 -6.63 3.04
CA GLU A 16 -2.02 -6.94 3.74
C GLU A 16 -3.01 -5.79 3.56
N THR A 17 -2.56 -4.55 3.73
CA THR A 17 -3.40 -3.36 3.54
C THR A 17 -3.97 -3.30 2.13
N ARG A 18 -3.19 -3.64 1.08
CA ARG A 18 -3.70 -3.71 -0.30
C ARG A 18 -4.70 -4.87 -0.49
N LEU A 19 -4.44 -6.01 0.13
CA LEU A 19 -5.35 -7.15 0.11
C LEU A 19 -6.70 -6.77 0.73
N PHE A 20 -6.70 -6.18 1.94
CA PHE A 20 -7.92 -5.75 2.62
C PHE A 20 -8.68 -4.68 1.84
N MET A 21 -7.98 -3.69 1.25
CA MET A 21 -8.62 -2.71 0.37
C MET A 21 -9.24 -3.36 -0.87
N THR A 22 -8.59 -4.38 -1.44
CA THR A 22 -9.14 -5.15 -2.56
C THR A 22 -10.42 -5.89 -2.16
N LEU A 23 -10.45 -6.49 -0.97
CA LEU A 23 -11.63 -7.17 -0.44
C LEU A 23 -12.79 -6.20 -0.16
N ILE A 24 -12.50 -5.00 0.37
CA ILE A 24 -13.49 -3.94 0.57
C ILE A 24 -14.12 -3.55 -0.78
N MET A 25 -13.31 -3.31 -1.81
CA MET A 25 -13.80 -2.97 -3.14
C MET A 25 -14.62 -4.12 -3.74
N ALA A 26 -14.13 -5.36 -3.65
CA ALA A 26 -14.83 -6.53 -4.18
C ALA A 26 -16.17 -6.75 -3.48
N ALA A 27 -16.23 -6.59 -2.16
CA ALA A 27 -17.47 -6.68 -1.39
C ALA A 27 -18.46 -5.58 -1.80
N GLY A 28 -17.99 -4.33 -1.94
CA GLY A 28 -18.82 -3.23 -2.43
C GLY A 28 -19.38 -3.50 -3.83
N MET A 29 -18.53 -3.96 -4.75
CA MET A 29 -18.95 -4.34 -6.11
C MET A 29 -19.96 -5.49 -6.10
N MET A 30 -19.78 -6.49 -5.25
CA MET A 30 -20.70 -7.62 -5.11
C MET A 30 -22.12 -7.13 -4.75
N VAL A 31 -22.23 -6.19 -3.80
CA VAL A 31 -23.51 -5.57 -3.40
C VAL A 31 -24.11 -4.78 -4.56
N VAL A 32 -23.33 -3.91 -5.20
CA VAL A 32 -23.80 -3.07 -6.31
C VAL A 32 -24.30 -3.94 -7.47
N MET A 33 -23.46 -4.86 -7.95
CA MET A 33 -23.79 -5.70 -9.10
C MET A 33 -25.03 -6.56 -8.86
N LEU A 34 -25.11 -7.22 -7.70
CA LEU A 34 -26.28 -8.03 -7.37
C LEU A 34 -27.56 -7.17 -7.34
N SER A 35 -27.48 -5.95 -6.79
CA SER A 35 -28.64 -5.06 -6.69
C SER A 35 -29.22 -4.66 -8.04
N PHE A 36 -28.37 -4.47 -9.06
CA PHE A 36 -28.83 -4.21 -10.44
C PHE A 36 -29.38 -5.47 -11.14
N MET A 37 -28.98 -6.66 -10.69
CA MET A 37 -29.30 -7.93 -11.33
C MET A 37 -30.38 -8.73 -10.59
N LEU A 38 -31.06 -8.14 -9.59
CA LEU A 38 -32.05 -8.83 -8.76
C LEU A 38 -33.19 -9.47 -9.56
N GLN A 39 -33.60 -8.86 -10.68
CA GLN A 39 -34.67 -9.40 -11.53
C GLN A 39 -34.25 -10.67 -12.30
N MET A 40 -32.94 -10.86 -12.51
CA MET A 40 -32.38 -12.01 -13.19
C MET A 40 -32.16 -13.19 -12.23
N TYR A 41 -31.76 -12.92 -10.99
CA TYR A 41 -31.51 -13.94 -9.96
C TYR A 41 -32.73 -14.12 -9.04
N ARG A 42 -33.61 -15.05 -9.39
CA ARG A 42 -34.91 -15.23 -8.70
C ARG A 42 -34.84 -15.91 -7.33
N ASP A 43 -33.73 -16.53 -6.97
CA ASP A 43 -33.57 -17.21 -5.68
C ASP A 43 -33.16 -16.22 -4.59
N ALA A 44 -34.16 -15.73 -3.85
CA ALA A 44 -33.96 -14.76 -2.78
C ALA A 44 -33.02 -15.27 -1.66
N ARG A 45 -32.94 -16.59 -1.43
CA ARG A 45 -32.05 -17.15 -0.39
C ARG A 45 -30.60 -17.04 -0.80
N LYS A 46 -30.28 -17.37 -2.06
CA LYS A 46 -28.92 -17.23 -2.60
C LYS A 46 -28.50 -15.77 -2.65
N ASN A 47 -29.40 -14.87 -3.07
CA ASN A 47 -29.12 -13.44 -3.08
C ASN A 47 -28.86 -12.91 -1.67
N GLY A 48 -29.68 -13.31 -0.68
CA GLY A 48 -29.47 -12.97 0.73
C GLY A 48 -28.12 -13.47 1.26
N LEU A 49 -27.73 -14.70 0.90
CA LEU A 49 -26.42 -15.25 1.26
C LEU A 49 -25.27 -14.42 0.67
N ILE A 50 -25.36 -14.00 -0.60
CA ILE A 50 -24.34 -13.15 -1.24
C ILE A 50 -24.22 -11.81 -0.52
N TYR A 51 -25.33 -11.15 -0.20
CA TYR A 51 -25.31 -9.90 0.57
C TYR A 51 -24.70 -10.07 1.97
N LEU A 52 -25.04 -11.16 2.65
CA LEU A 52 -24.47 -11.48 3.97
C LEU A 52 -22.95 -11.66 3.88
N VAL A 53 -22.48 -12.47 2.92
CA VAL A 53 -21.04 -12.70 2.71
C VAL A 53 -20.32 -11.39 2.35
N ALA A 54 -20.90 -10.57 1.49
CA ALA A 54 -20.35 -9.25 1.16
C ALA A 54 -20.25 -8.34 2.40
N GLY A 55 -21.31 -8.30 3.21
CA GLY A 55 -21.33 -7.51 4.45
C GLY A 55 -20.27 -7.95 5.46
N VAL A 56 -20.11 -9.26 5.66
CA VAL A 56 -19.08 -9.82 6.54
C VAL A 56 -17.67 -9.53 6.00
N LEU A 57 -17.42 -9.77 4.71
CA LEU A 57 -16.13 -9.49 4.07
C LEU A 57 -15.77 -8.01 4.19
N PHE A 58 -16.73 -7.12 3.94
CA PHE A 58 -16.54 -5.68 4.06
C PHE A 58 -16.21 -5.28 5.49
N ALA A 59 -17.02 -5.70 6.47
CA ALA A 59 -16.84 -5.32 7.87
C ALA A 59 -15.51 -5.84 8.44
N LEU A 60 -15.16 -7.10 8.17
CA LEU A 60 -13.91 -7.70 8.62
C LEU A 60 -12.70 -7.02 7.98
N SER A 61 -12.72 -6.82 6.66
CA SER A 61 -11.61 -6.18 5.96
C SER A 61 -11.44 -4.72 6.37
N LEU A 62 -12.54 -4.00 6.59
CA LEU A 62 -12.52 -2.63 7.10
C LEU A 62 -11.93 -2.57 8.51
N TRP A 63 -12.30 -3.51 9.38
CA TRP A 63 -11.73 -3.59 10.73
C TRP A 63 -10.23 -3.90 10.70
N LEU A 64 -9.79 -4.86 9.87
CA LEU A 64 -8.37 -5.22 9.73
C LEU A 64 -7.54 -4.05 9.21
N VAL A 65 -7.99 -3.40 8.13
CA VAL A 65 -7.26 -2.26 7.54
C VAL A 65 -7.25 -1.05 8.48
N ARG A 66 -8.27 -0.86 9.32
CA ARG A 66 -8.32 0.26 10.27
C ARG A 66 -7.50 -0.01 11.53
N SER A 67 -7.40 -1.25 11.96
CA SER A 67 -6.72 -1.63 13.20
C SER A 67 -5.22 -1.89 13.01
N GLN A 68 -4.78 -2.24 11.80
CA GLN A 68 -3.38 -2.52 11.46
C GLN A 68 -2.72 -3.62 12.30
N ILE A 69 -3.51 -4.42 13.03
CA ILE A 69 -3.01 -5.44 13.98
C ILE A 69 -2.24 -6.60 13.34
N THR A 70 -2.31 -6.73 12.02
CA THR A 70 -1.66 -7.79 11.23
C THR A 70 -0.42 -7.29 10.49
N VAL A 71 -0.07 -6.01 10.60
CA VAL A 71 1.02 -5.38 9.83
C VAL A 71 2.18 -5.14 10.77
N ASP A 72 3.29 -5.85 10.58
CA ASP A 72 4.52 -5.61 11.32
C ASP A 72 5.43 -4.55 10.65
N GLY A 73 6.64 -4.35 11.19
CA GLY A 73 7.57 -3.34 10.65
C GLY A 73 8.06 -3.65 9.23
N VAL A 74 8.25 -4.93 8.88
CA VAL A 74 8.65 -5.34 7.53
C VAL A 74 7.46 -5.19 6.59
N ASP A 75 6.27 -5.67 6.99
CA ASP A 75 5.04 -5.56 6.20
C ASP A 75 4.67 -4.10 5.93
N TYR A 76 4.88 -3.22 6.92
CA TYR A 76 4.72 -1.78 6.78
C TYR A 76 5.59 -1.23 5.65
N MET A 77 6.90 -1.51 5.68
CA MET A 77 7.84 -1.02 4.68
C MET A 77 7.59 -1.64 3.31
N GLU A 78 7.26 -2.94 3.24
CA GLU A 78 6.88 -3.61 2.00
C GLU A 78 5.62 -3.00 1.38
N GLY A 79 4.62 -2.63 2.19
CA GLY A 79 3.45 -1.91 1.70
C GLY A 79 3.74 -0.47 1.25
N MET A 80 4.74 0.16 1.86
CA MET A 80 5.07 1.57 1.67
C MET A 80 5.99 1.84 0.48
N ILE A 81 6.90 0.92 0.14
CA ILE A 81 7.73 1.02 -1.08
C ILE A 81 6.88 1.26 -2.35
N PRO A 82 5.86 0.44 -2.67
CA PRO A 82 5.01 0.71 -3.82
C PRO A 82 4.09 1.91 -3.61
N HIS A 83 3.75 2.32 -2.38
CA HIS A 83 3.00 3.57 -2.16
C HIS A 83 3.84 4.79 -2.58
N HIS A 84 5.08 4.85 -2.11
CA HIS A 84 6.05 5.86 -2.49
C HIS A 84 6.35 5.85 -3.98
N SER A 85 6.43 4.66 -4.56
CA SER A 85 6.62 4.52 -6.01
C SER A 85 5.48 5.12 -6.83
N ILE A 86 4.25 5.01 -6.36
CA ILE A 86 3.08 5.65 -7.00
C ILE A 86 3.21 7.17 -6.87
N ALA A 87 3.59 7.67 -5.69
CA ALA A 87 3.77 9.11 -5.47
C ALA A 87 4.82 9.71 -6.42
N ILE A 88 5.95 9.02 -6.64
CA ILE A 88 6.97 9.41 -7.62
C ILE A 88 6.35 9.47 -9.03
N LEU A 89 5.66 8.40 -9.46
CA LEU A 89 5.03 8.35 -10.78
C LEU A 89 4.06 9.52 -11.00
N THR A 90 3.20 9.79 -10.02
CA THR A 90 2.20 10.85 -10.12
C THR A 90 2.83 12.24 -10.09
N SER A 91 3.85 12.46 -9.25
CA SER A 91 4.58 13.73 -9.16
C SER A 91 5.40 14.02 -10.43
N GLU A 92 5.89 12.99 -11.11
CA GLU A 92 6.62 13.14 -12.38
C GLU A 92 5.70 13.40 -13.58
N ARG A 93 4.50 12.81 -13.59
CA ARG A 93 3.62 12.79 -14.78
C ARG A 93 2.41 13.73 -14.71
N ALA A 94 2.10 14.28 -13.54
CA ALA A 94 1.01 15.26 -13.43
C ALA A 94 1.34 16.54 -14.21
N GLY A 95 0.35 17.08 -14.91
CA GLY A 95 0.45 18.37 -15.60
C GLY A 95 0.40 19.53 -14.61
N ILE A 96 1.51 19.75 -13.90
CA ILE A 96 1.64 20.79 -12.86
C ILE A 96 2.23 22.06 -13.49
N ASP A 97 1.39 23.08 -13.66
CA ASP A 97 1.80 24.38 -14.23
C ASP A 97 2.26 25.40 -13.17
N ASP A 98 1.69 25.37 -11.96
CA ASP A 98 2.09 26.28 -10.88
C ASP A 98 3.48 25.90 -10.35
N VAL A 99 4.44 26.82 -10.49
CA VAL A 99 5.84 26.61 -10.11
C VAL A 99 6.02 26.20 -8.65
N ARG A 100 5.17 26.68 -7.74
CA ARG A 100 5.24 26.34 -6.31
C ARG A 100 4.83 24.89 -6.09
N VAL A 101 3.86 24.40 -6.87
CA VAL A 101 3.40 23.01 -6.82
C VAL A 101 4.43 22.08 -7.47
N ARG A 102 5.14 22.55 -8.51
CA ARG A 102 6.27 21.81 -9.12
C ARG A 102 7.42 21.64 -8.13
N GLU A 103 7.81 22.71 -7.45
CA GLU A 103 8.83 22.66 -6.39
C GLU A 103 8.46 21.67 -5.28
N LEU A 104 7.19 21.68 -4.83
CA LEU A 104 6.69 20.69 -3.87
C LEU A 104 6.79 19.26 -4.42
N ALA A 105 6.39 19.04 -5.67
CA ALA A 105 6.41 17.71 -6.28
C ALA A 105 7.84 17.19 -6.49
N ASP A 106 8.82 18.05 -6.77
CA ASP A 106 10.23 17.68 -6.84
C ASP A 106 10.78 17.29 -5.46
N ALA A 107 10.47 18.06 -4.42
CA ALA A 107 10.84 17.71 -3.05
C ALA A 107 10.22 16.36 -2.61
N ILE A 108 8.96 16.10 -3.00
CA ILE A 108 8.31 14.79 -2.78
C ILE A 108 9.10 13.68 -3.49
N ILE A 109 9.42 13.84 -4.78
CA ILE A 109 10.15 12.80 -5.52
C ILE A 109 11.49 12.46 -4.84
N GLU A 110 12.26 13.47 -4.46
CA GLU A 110 13.56 13.26 -3.81
C GLU A 110 13.41 12.55 -2.46
N ALA A 111 12.45 12.96 -1.63
CA ALA A 111 12.19 12.31 -0.34
C ALA A 111 11.77 10.85 -0.52
N GLN A 112 10.80 10.60 -1.39
CA GLN A 112 10.25 9.27 -1.60
C GLN A 112 11.30 8.29 -2.18
N ARG A 113 12.24 8.76 -3.03
CA ARG A 113 13.35 7.94 -3.53
C ARG A 113 14.34 7.55 -2.42
N ARG A 114 14.67 8.49 -1.50
CA ARG A 114 15.53 8.17 -0.35
C ARG A 114 14.86 7.16 0.58
N GLU A 115 13.60 7.42 0.91
CA GLU A 115 12.81 6.58 1.82
C GLU A 115 12.64 5.16 1.26
N ILE A 116 12.50 4.98 -0.06
CA ILE A 116 12.52 3.65 -0.69
C ILE A 116 13.85 2.94 -0.42
N LYS A 117 14.99 3.58 -0.69
CA LYS A 117 16.32 2.98 -0.48
C LYS A 117 16.56 2.63 1.00
N GLU A 118 16.11 3.50 1.90
CA GLU A 118 16.15 3.28 3.36
C GLU A 118 15.30 2.08 3.78
N MET A 119 14.05 2.00 3.32
CA MET A 119 13.16 0.88 3.60
C MET A 119 13.72 -0.44 3.06
N GLU A 120 14.25 -0.46 1.83
CA GLU A 120 14.86 -1.66 1.26
C GLU A 120 16.04 -2.14 2.10
N TRP A 121 16.89 -1.22 2.55
CA TRP A 121 18.01 -1.54 3.43
C TRP A 121 17.54 -2.07 4.79
N LEU A 122 16.56 -1.42 5.42
CA LEU A 122 16.01 -1.83 6.72
C LEU A 122 15.33 -3.19 6.65
N ILE A 123 14.56 -3.47 5.60
CA ILE A 123 13.94 -4.79 5.39
C ILE A 123 15.02 -5.86 5.34
N GLU A 124 16.07 -5.64 4.54
CA GLU A 124 17.15 -6.60 4.37
C GLU A 124 18.00 -6.78 5.65
N ASP A 125 18.23 -5.70 6.39
CA ASP A 125 18.92 -5.75 7.68
C ASP A 125 18.10 -6.50 8.74
N ILE A 126 16.80 -6.20 8.88
CA ILE A 126 15.91 -6.90 9.83
C ILE A 126 15.79 -8.38 9.48
N ARG A 127 15.69 -8.73 8.19
CA ARG A 127 15.63 -10.14 7.75
C ARG A 127 16.90 -10.92 8.08
N ARG A 128 18.07 -10.28 7.98
CA ARG A 128 19.36 -10.93 8.26
C ARG A 128 19.72 -10.96 9.73
N ASN A 129 19.46 -9.87 10.44
CA ASN A 129 20.01 -9.60 11.77
C ASN A 129 18.94 -9.49 12.86
N GLY A 130 17.66 -9.56 12.50
CA GLY A 130 16.53 -9.38 13.42
C GLY A 130 16.24 -7.92 13.77
N VAL A 131 15.17 -7.73 14.54
CA VAL A 131 14.70 -6.40 14.98
C VAL A 131 15.70 -5.76 15.95
N ALA A 132 16.06 -4.49 15.70
CA ALA A 132 16.74 -3.66 16.70
C ALA A 132 15.69 -3.08 17.66
N ALA A 133 15.46 -3.75 18.80
CA ALA A 133 14.44 -3.34 19.77
C ALA A 133 14.92 -2.21 20.70
N THR A 134 16.23 -2.01 20.80
CA THR A 134 16.85 -0.98 21.65
C THR A 134 17.63 0.04 20.85
N LYS A 135 17.80 1.24 21.42
CA LYS A 135 18.67 2.29 20.83
C LYS A 135 20.12 1.84 20.66
N ALA A 136 20.60 0.96 21.54
CA ALA A 136 21.95 0.42 21.46
C ALA A 136 22.10 -0.52 20.24
N GLU A 137 21.14 -1.40 20.02
CA GLU A 137 21.12 -2.28 18.84
C GLU A 137 20.98 -1.50 17.53
N ALA A 138 20.14 -0.45 17.53
CA ALA A 138 20.01 0.45 16.38
C ALA A 138 21.30 1.22 16.11
N GLY A 139 21.97 1.73 17.16
CA GLY A 139 23.25 2.42 17.04
C GLY A 139 24.40 1.53 16.56
N ALA A 140 24.32 0.22 16.80
CA ALA A 140 25.28 -0.75 16.28
C ALA A 140 25.09 -1.07 14.78
N ARG A 141 23.93 -0.75 14.22
CA ARG A 141 23.56 -0.97 12.81
C ARG A 141 22.99 0.31 12.20
N PRO A 142 23.82 1.36 12.01
CA PRO A 142 23.33 2.63 11.51
C PRO A 142 22.81 2.50 10.09
N VAL A 143 21.66 3.13 9.82
CA VAL A 143 21.12 3.28 8.48
C VAL A 143 22.10 4.12 7.64
N PRO A 144 22.52 3.67 6.45
CA PRO A 144 23.37 4.48 5.57
C PRO A 144 22.67 5.75 5.11
N GLU A 145 23.44 6.78 4.75
CA GLU A 145 22.88 7.94 4.06
C GLU A 145 22.55 7.58 2.60
N PHE A 146 21.29 7.75 2.22
CA PHE A 146 20.84 7.55 0.84
C PHE A 146 20.62 8.91 0.16
N PRO A 147 21.32 9.22 -0.94
CA PRO A 147 21.07 10.45 -1.67
C PRO A 147 19.73 10.39 -2.40
N GLY A 148 19.01 11.52 -2.41
CA GLY A 148 17.71 11.66 -3.10
C GLY A 148 17.81 11.99 -4.58
N THR A 149 19.01 11.98 -5.14
CA THR A 149 19.28 12.40 -6.51
C THR A 149 18.81 11.35 -7.52
N ARG A 150 18.49 11.83 -8.72
CA ARG A 150 18.19 10.98 -9.88
C ARG A 150 19.43 10.18 -10.28
N ASP A 151 19.31 8.86 -10.27
CA ASP A 151 20.09 7.97 -11.13
C ASP A 151 19.43 7.94 -12.53
#